data_AF-A0A7V5NZW4-F1
#
_entry.id   AF-A0A7V5NZW4-F1
#
_cell.length_a   1.000
_cell.length_b   1.000
_cell.length_c   1.000
_cell.angle_alpha   90.00
_cell.angle_beta   90.00
_cell.angle_gamma   90.00
#
_symmetry.space_group_name_H-M   'P 1'
#
loop_
_entity.id
_entity.type
_entity.pdbx_description
1 polymer ?
#
loop_
_entity_poly.entity_id
_entity_poly.type
_entity_poly.pdbx_seq_one_letter_code
_entity_poly.pdbx_strand_id
1 'polypeptide(L)'
;HGAPFYVLGPLVTDIAPGYDHIGCAIGGAVAAAAGADFLCYVTPAEHLRLPTVEDVREGVIAARIAGHAADIVKGVPGAFEQDVAMAKARAQLDWEAQIKLSIDPEKARRYRLEGGVSKGRACTMCGEYCAIKVYQRARQRKFFGEGEE
;
A
#
# COMPACT_ATOMS: atom_id res chain seq x y z
N HIS A 1 -17.98 -23.73 16.91
CA HIS A 1 -17.17 -23.30 18.07
C HIS A 1 -16.34 -22.10 17.64
N GLY A 2 -16.74 -20.86 17.93
CA GLY A 2 -16.12 -19.61 17.46
C GLY A 2 -14.70 -19.36 18.00
N ALA A 3 -13.80 -20.31 17.78
CA ALA A 3 -12.38 -20.20 18.07
C ALA A 3 -11.69 -19.36 16.99
N PRO A 4 -10.60 -18.64 17.33
CA PRO A 4 -9.83 -17.89 16.35
C PRO A 4 -9.32 -18.77 15.21
N PHE A 5 -9.46 -18.30 13.98
CA PHE A 5 -9.07 -19.06 12.80
C PHE A 5 -7.73 -18.59 12.22
N TYR A 6 -6.78 -19.53 12.16
CA TYR A 6 -5.43 -19.34 11.63
C TYR A 6 -5.32 -19.95 10.24
N VAL A 7 -4.80 -19.18 9.28
CA VAL A 7 -4.62 -19.62 7.89
C VAL A 7 -3.19 -19.35 7.39
N LEU A 8 -2.69 -20.23 6.51
CA LEU A 8 -1.47 -20.04 5.73
C LEU A 8 -1.88 -19.64 4.31
N GLY A 9 -1.69 -18.37 3.95
CA GLY A 9 -2.31 -17.82 2.74
C GLY A 9 -3.83 -17.64 2.88
N PRO A 10 -4.66 -18.23 2.00
CA PRO A 10 -4.33 -19.28 1.03
C PRO A 10 -3.60 -18.78 -0.22
N LEU A 11 -2.82 -19.67 -0.85
CA LEU A 11 -2.35 -19.44 -2.22
C LEU A 11 -3.53 -19.57 -3.18
N VAL A 12 -3.74 -18.53 -3.98
CA VAL A 12 -4.83 -18.49 -4.96
C VAL A 12 -4.46 -19.12 -6.31
N THR A 13 -3.19 -19.49 -6.49
CA THR A 13 -2.66 -20.07 -7.71
C THR A 13 -1.31 -20.75 -7.43
N ASP A 14 -1.04 -21.87 -8.09
CA ASP A 14 0.19 -22.66 -7.89
C ASP A 14 1.27 -22.38 -8.96
N ILE A 15 0.96 -21.57 -9.98
CA ILE A 15 1.85 -21.33 -11.13
C ILE A 15 2.81 -20.14 -10.94
N ALA A 16 2.98 -19.67 -9.70
CA ALA A 16 3.76 -18.47 -9.38
C ALA A 16 4.87 -18.69 -8.33
N PRO A 17 5.62 -19.82 -8.33
CA PRO A 17 6.72 -20.00 -7.39
C PRO A 17 7.75 -18.87 -7.55
N GLY A 18 8.29 -18.38 -6.44
CA GLY A 18 9.07 -17.13 -6.40
C GLY A 18 8.22 -15.88 -6.10
N TYR A 19 6.90 -15.99 -6.27
CA TYR A 19 5.92 -14.93 -6.03
C TYR A 19 4.78 -15.37 -5.10
N ASP A 20 4.96 -16.47 -4.37
CA ASP A 20 3.93 -17.05 -3.52
C ASP A 20 3.44 -16.08 -2.44
N HIS A 21 4.30 -15.21 -1.91
CA HIS A 21 3.91 -14.10 -1.04
C HIS A 21 2.79 -13.21 -1.63
N ILE A 22 2.75 -13.00 -2.95
CA ILE A 22 1.68 -12.23 -3.63
C ILE A 22 0.39 -13.04 -3.68
N GLY A 23 0.45 -14.29 -4.14
CA GLY A 23 -0.70 -15.19 -4.19
C GLY A 23 -1.32 -15.39 -2.80
N CYS A 24 -0.46 -15.57 -1.79
CA CYS A 24 -0.79 -15.64 -0.38
C CYS A 24 -1.46 -14.37 0.12
N ALA A 25 -0.95 -13.18 -0.22
CA ALA A 25 -1.55 -11.92 0.23
C ALA A 25 -2.96 -11.72 -0.34
N ILE A 26 -3.20 -12.12 -1.60
CA ILE A 26 -4.53 -12.06 -2.22
C ILE A 26 -5.51 -12.97 -1.47
N GLY A 27 -5.17 -14.24 -1.29
CA GLY A 27 -6.04 -15.18 -0.59
C GLY A 27 -6.21 -14.82 0.88
N GLY A 28 -5.13 -14.41 1.55
CA GLY A 28 -5.13 -14.00 2.94
C GLY A 28 -6.03 -12.79 3.19
N ALA A 29 -6.03 -11.79 2.31
CA ALA A 29 -6.95 -10.65 2.42
C ALA A 29 -8.42 -11.10 2.35
N VAL A 30 -8.75 -12.00 1.42
CA VAL A 30 -10.10 -12.56 1.28
C VAL A 30 -10.49 -13.39 2.51
N ALA A 31 -9.59 -14.26 2.97
CA ALA A 31 -9.82 -15.11 4.14
C ALA A 31 -10.02 -14.28 5.42
N ALA A 32 -9.16 -13.28 5.66
CA ALA A 32 -9.29 -12.39 6.81
C ALA A 32 -10.56 -11.56 6.75
N ALA A 33 -10.93 -11.02 5.58
CA ALA A 33 -12.19 -10.30 5.39
C ALA A 33 -13.42 -11.20 5.65
N ALA A 34 -13.30 -12.50 5.35
CA ALA A 34 -14.33 -13.50 5.63
C ALA A 34 -14.34 -14.03 7.07
N GLY A 35 -13.42 -13.59 7.93
CA GLY A 35 -13.40 -13.91 9.36
C GLY A 35 -12.21 -14.72 9.85
N ALA A 36 -11.15 -14.91 9.06
CA ALA A 36 -9.89 -15.40 9.61
C ALA A 36 -9.27 -14.34 10.54
N ASP A 37 -8.72 -14.80 11.68
CA ASP A 37 -8.19 -13.94 12.74
C ASP A 37 -6.67 -13.78 12.66
N PHE A 38 -5.98 -14.75 12.05
CA PHE A 38 -4.53 -14.72 11.95
C PHE A 38 -4.06 -15.23 10.59
N LEU A 39 -3.20 -14.43 9.95
CA LEU A 39 -2.55 -14.75 8.69
C LEU A 39 -1.10 -15.18 8.96
N CYS A 40 -0.77 -16.43 8.63
CA CYS A 40 0.61 -16.81 8.43
C CYS A 40 1.08 -16.25 7.10
N TYR A 41 2.14 -15.45 7.14
CA TYR A 41 2.79 -14.97 5.94
C TYR A 41 3.39 -16.13 5.12
N VAL A 42 3.59 -15.87 3.83
CA VAL A 42 4.36 -16.71 2.93
C VAL A 42 5.46 -15.85 2.32
N THR A 43 6.64 -16.41 2.15
CA THR A 43 7.79 -15.66 1.60
C THR A 43 7.89 -15.85 0.09
N PRO A 44 8.63 -14.99 -0.64
CA PRO A 44 8.98 -15.26 -2.04
C PRO A 44 9.72 -16.60 -2.23
N ALA A 45 10.41 -17.09 -1.20
CA ALA A 45 11.21 -18.31 -1.24
C ALA A 45 10.40 -19.60 -1.02
N GLU A 46 9.10 -19.51 -0.74
CA GLU A 46 8.22 -20.66 -0.54
C GLU A 46 8.35 -21.64 -1.71
N HIS A 47 8.33 -22.94 -1.40
CA HIS A 47 8.54 -24.04 -2.35
C HIS A 47 9.89 -24.10 -3.07
N LEU A 48 10.83 -23.18 -2.78
CA LEU A 48 12.08 -23.07 -3.53
C LEU A 48 13.33 -23.21 -2.66
N ARG A 49 13.38 -22.55 -1.49
CA ARG A 49 14.53 -22.59 -0.58
C ARG A 49 14.18 -22.05 0.80
N LEU A 50 15.13 -22.10 1.72
CA LEU A 50 15.01 -21.34 2.97
C LEU A 50 15.05 -19.82 2.69
N PRO A 51 14.23 -19.02 3.39
CA PRO A 51 14.16 -17.57 3.17
C PRO A 51 15.40 -16.85 3.70
N THR A 52 15.82 -15.80 3.00
CA THR A 52 16.75 -14.79 3.49
C THR A 52 16.01 -13.74 4.32
N VAL A 53 16.76 -12.83 4.96
CA VAL A 53 16.18 -11.69 5.70
C VAL A 53 15.27 -10.84 4.80
N GLU A 54 15.64 -10.64 3.54
CA GLU A 54 14.81 -9.87 2.60
C GLU A 54 13.52 -10.61 2.24
N ASP A 55 13.59 -11.93 2.04
CA ASP A 55 12.38 -12.74 1.78
C ASP A 55 11.40 -12.69 2.96
N VAL A 56 11.92 -12.71 4.18
CA VAL A 56 11.13 -12.54 5.40
C VAL A 56 10.48 -11.15 5.43
N ARG A 57 11.24 -10.09 5.13
CA ARG A 57 10.71 -8.71 5.08
C ARG A 57 9.58 -8.60 4.06
N GLU A 58 9.78 -9.06 2.83
CA GLU A 58 8.75 -8.96 1.78
C GLU A 58 7.49 -9.77 2.15
N GLY A 59 7.63 -10.97 2.69
CA GLY A 59 6.48 -11.75 3.17
C GLY A 59 5.71 -11.04 4.28
N VAL A 60 6.40 -10.45 5.26
CA VAL A 60 5.76 -9.75 6.39
C VAL A 60 5.01 -8.52 5.89
N ILE A 61 5.62 -7.75 4.99
CA ILE A 61 4.99 -6.58 4.39
C ILE A 61 3.75 -6.99 3.59
N ALA A 62 3.82 -8.06 2.79
CA ALA A 62 2.69 -8.58 2.02
C ALA A 62 1.52 -9.01 2.93
N ALA A 63 1.80 -9.74 4.01
CA ALA A 63 0.79 -10.14 4.99
C ALA A 63 0.20 -8.95 5.76
N ARG A 64 1.00 -7.94 6.11
CA ARG A 64 0.51 -6.70 6.74
C ARG A 64 -0.44 -5.92 5.83
N ILE A 65 -0.13 -5.86 4.53
CA ILE A 65 -1.03 -5.25 3.53
C ILE A 65 -2.34 -6.03 3.46
N ALA A 66 -2.29 -7.36 3.39
CA ALA A 66 -3.48 -8.21 3.35
C ALA A 66 -4.35 -8.05 4.61
N GLY A 67 -3.74 -8.04 5.79
CA GLY A 67 -4.44 -7.82 7.06
C GLY A 67 -5.10 -6.45 7.12
N HIS A 68 -4.37 -5.39 6.77
CA HIS A 68 -4.92 -4.02 6.75
C HIS A 68 -6.09 -3.88 5.76
N ALA A 69 -5.99 -4.49 4.57
CA ALA A 69 -7.07 -4.50 3.60
C ALA A 69 -8.33 -5.18 4.16
N ALA A 70 -8.18 -6.30 4.87
CA ALA A 70 -9.28 -6.97 5.55
C ALA A 70 -9.86 -6.15 6.70
N ASP A 71 -9.01 -5.46 7.47
CA ASP A 71 -9.42 -4.58 8.57
C ASP A 71 -10.31 -3.43 8.09
N ILE A 72 -10.01 -2.84 6.93
CA ILE A 72 -10.88 -1.86 6.28
C ILE A 72 -12.26 -2.45 5.98
N VAL A 73 -12.31 -3.64 5.36
CA VAL A 73 -13.58 -4.31 4.99
C VAL A 73 -14.41 -4.65 6.24
N LYS A 74 -13.74 -5.09 7.31
CA LYS A 74 -14.36 -5.44 8.59
C LYS A 74 -14.78 -4.21 9.41
N GLY A 75 -14.39 -3.00 9.00
CA GLY A 75 -14.67 -1.77 9.74
C GLY A 75 -13.92 -1.69 11.07
N VAL A 76 -12.70 -2.23 11.13
CA VAL A 76 -11.85 -2.12 12.32
C VAL A 76 -11.58 -0.63 12.60
N PRO A 77 -11.80 -0.15 13.85
CA PRO A 77 -11.63 1.26 14.17
C PRO A 77 -10.23 1.78 13.82
N GLY A 78 -10.16 2.86 13.03
CA GLY A 78 -8.90 3.50 12.65
C GLY A 78 -8.29 2.99 11.34
N ALA A 79 -8.72 1.82 10.82
CA ALA A 79 -8.13 1.25 9.61
C ALA A 79 -8.40 2.12 8.38
N PHE A 80 -9.66 2.55 8.19
CA PHE A 80 -10.03 3.43 7.09
C PHE A 80 -9.41 4.84 7.22
N GLU A 81 -9.29 5.35 8.45
CA GLU A 81 -8.71 6.67 8.72
C GLU A 81 -7.23 6.74 8.32
N GLN A 82 -6.48 5.64 8.42
CA GLN A 82 -5.09 5.57 7.96
C GLN A 82 -4.99 5.79 6.44
N ASP A 83 -5.86 5.14 5.65
CA ASP A 83 -5.94 5.34 4.20
C ASP A 83 -6.36 6.76 3.83
N VAL A 84 -7.32 7.33 4.57
CA VAL A 84 -7.74 8.72 4.38
C VAL A 84 -6.58 9.69 4.66
N ALA A 85 -5.78 9.45 5.70
CA ALA A 85 -4.60 10.27 6.01
C ALA A 85 -3.56 10.19 4.88
N MET A 86 -3.27 8.98 4.39
CA MET A 86 -2.39 8.76 3.23
C MET A 86 -2.91 9.48 1.97
N ALA A 87 -4.21 9.37 1.69
CA ALA A 87 -4.84 10.02 0.54
C ALA A 87 -4.76 11.55 0.62
N LYS A 88 -4.94 12.14 1.81
CA LYS A 88 -4.75 13.58 2.04
C LYS A 88 -3.30 14.00 1.79
N ALA A 89 -2.32 13.25 2.31
CA ALA A 89 -0.90 13.52 2.10
C ALA A 89 -0.54 13.45 0.60
N ARG A 90 -1.04 12.44 -0.13
CA ARG A 90 -0.90 12.32 -1.59
C ARG A 90 -1.49 13.52 -2.33
N ALA A 91 -2.72 13.91 -1.98
CA ALA A 91 -3.42 15.03 -2.60
C ALA A 91 -2.71 16.38 -2.38
N GLN A 92 -1.95 16.52 -1.29
CA GLN A 92 -1.14 17.70 -0.98
C GLN A 92 0.28 17.64 -1.54
N LEU A 93 0.66 16.50 -2.14
CA LEU A 93 2.04 16.20 -2.55
C LEU A 93 3.04 16.31 -1.37
N ASP A 94 2.57 16.00 -0.15
CA ASP A 94 3.40 15.95 1.05
C ASP A 94 4.12 14.59 1.10
N TRP A 95 5.38 14.59 0.67
CA TRP A 95 6.19 13.37 0.58
C TRP A 95 6.61 12.85 1.94
N GLU A 96 6.92 13.72 2.90
CA GLU A 96 7.34 13.30 4.23
C GLU A 96 6.18 12.67 4.99
N ALA A 97 4.98 13.25 4.90
CA ALA A 97 3.78 12.63 5.47
C ALA A 97 3.45 11.30 4.79
N GLN A 98 3.51 11.21 3.45
CA GLN A 98 3.29 9.95 2.73
C GLN A 98 4.28 8.85 3.16
N ILE A 99 5.56 9.17 3.28
CA ILE A 99 6.60 8.24 3.71
C ILE A 99 6.35 7.80 5.15
N LYS A 100 6.04 8.74 6.06
CA LYS A 100 5.78 8.41 7.46
C LYS A 100 4.54 7.52 7.64
N LEU A 101 3.52 7.70 6.80
CA LEU A 101 2.26 6.96 6.86
C LEU A 101 2.30 5.61 6.14
N SER A 102 3.35 5.29 5.37
CA SER A 102 3.40 4.02 4.64
C SER A 102 3.69 2.84 5.55
N ILE A 103 3.29 1.63 5.12
CA ILE A 103 3.55 0.38 5.85
C ILE A 103 5.05 0.08 5.98
N ASP A 104 5.82 0.48 4.97
CA ASP A 104 7.30 0.45 4.94
C ASP A 104 7.85 1.85 4.57
N PRO A 105 8.13 2.71 5.57
CA PRO A 105 8.69 4.04 5.36
C PRO A 105 10.10 4.02 4.77
N GLU A 106 10.91 3.01 5.11
CA GLU A 106 12.30 2.91 4.62
C GLU A 106 12.32 2.66 3.11
N LYS A 107 11.54 1.67 2.64
CA LYS A 107 11.41 1.36 1.21
C LYS A 107 10.81 2.54 0.44
N ALA A 108 9.77 3.18 0.99
CA ALA A 108 9.15 4.35 0.40
C ALA A 108 10.13 5.53 0.25
N ARG A 109 10.91 5.82 1.30
CA ARG A 109 11.94 6.87 1.28
C ARG A 109 13.04 6.55 0.26
N ARG A 110 13.56 5.31 0.26
CA ARG A 110 14.58 4.86 -0.68
C ARG A 110 14.16 5.09 -2.13
N TYR A 111 12.97 4.61 -2.51
CA TYR A 111 12.47 4.77 -3.89
C TYR A 111 12.24 6.23 -4.26
N ARG A 112 11.79 7.05 -3.31
CA ARG A 112 11.62 8.48 -3.55
C ARG A 112 12.94 9.20 -3.80
N LEU A 113 14.01 8.80 -3.12
CA LEU A 113 15.36 9.35 -3.29
C LEU A 113 16.01 8.87 -4.59
N GLU A 114 15.91 7.58 -4.90
CA GLU A 114 16.42 6.97 -6.15
C GLU A 114 15.81 7.62 -7.40
N GLY A 115 14.55 8.06 -7.31
CA GLY A 115 13.91 8.82 -8.39
C GLY A 115 14.57 10.17 -8.68
N GLY A 116 15.50 10.68 -7.88
CA GLY A 116 16.24 11.91 -8.19
C GLY A 116 15.42 13.20 -8.14
N VAL A 117 14.19 13.19 -7.61
CA VAL A 117 13.40 14.41 -7.48
C VAL A 117 13.85 15.21 -6.25
N SER A 118 14.85 16.07 -6.46
CA SER A 118 15.27 17.09 -5.49
C SER A 118 14.66 18.47 -5.78
N LYS A 119 13.89 18.65 -6.87
CA LYS A 119 13.50 20.00 -7.35
C LYS A 119 12.01 20.25 -7.62
N GLY A 120 11.14 19.24 -7.56
CA GLY A 120 9.72 19.39 -7.90
C GLY A 120 8.76 18.82 -6.85
N ARG A 121 7.53 19.37 -6.77
CA ARG A 121 6.47 18.87 -5.88
C ARG A 121 5.90 17.50 -6.32
N ALA A 122 5.97 17.14 -7.60
CA ALA A 122 5.46 15.86 -8.12
C ALA A 122 6.57 14.80 -8.25
N CYS A 123 6.19 13.52 -8.46
CA CYS A 123 7.14 12.45 -8.74
C CYS A 123 7.73 12.54 -10.17
N THR A 124 8.80 11.77 -10.41
CA THR A 124 9.44 11.66 -11.74
C THR A 124 8.54 11.08 -12.81
N MET A 125 7.60 10.20 -12.44
CA MET A 125 6.78 9.48 -13.42
C MET A 125 5.99 10.41 -14.35
N CYS A 126 5.41 11.49 -13.82
CA CYS A 126 4.57 12.40 -14.60
C CYS A 126 5.09 13.86 -14.62
N GLY A 127 5.95 14.25 -13.69
CA GLY A 127 6.53 15.59 -13.63
C GLY A 127 5.48 16.72 -13.67
N GLU A 128 5.59 17.60 -14.67
CA GLU A 128 4.69 18.73 -14.85
C GLU A 128 3.23 18.33 -15.18
N TYR A 129 3.03 17.14 -15.74
CA TYR A 129 1.72 16.61 -16.13
C TYR A 129 1.04 15.80 -15.00
N CYS A 130 1.55 15.90 -13.77
CA CYS A 130 0.94 15.26 -12.62
C CYS A 130 -0.54 15.64 -12.48
N ALA A 131 -1.43 14.64 -12.51
CA ALA A 131 -2.87 14.83 -12.43
C ALA A 131 -3.30 15.62 -11.18
N ILE A 132 -2.62 15.43 -10.04
CA ILE A 132 -2.90 16.18 -8.80
C ILE A 132 -2.58 17.67 -8.99
N LYS A 133 -1.44 18.01 -9.63
CA LYS A 133 -1.09 19.41 -9.95
C LYS A 133 -2.13 20.03 -10.90
N VAL A 134 -2.51 19.30 -11.94
CA VAL A 134 -3.51 19.75 -12.92
C VAL A 134 -4.85 20.03 -12.24
N TYR A 135 -5.31 19.10 -11.40
CA TYR A 135 -6.54 19.24 -10.62
C TYR A 135 -6.49 20.44 -9.67
N GLN A 136 -5.39 20.62 -8.93
CA GLN A 136 -5.21 21.78 -8.04
C GLN A 136 -5.25 23.11 -8.82
N ARG A 137 -4.54 23.19 -9.97
CA ARG A 137 -4.56 24.38 -10.84
C ARG A 137 -5.98 24.67 -11.36
N ALA A 138 -6.73 23.65 -11.76
CA ALA A 138 -8.10 23.79 -12.24
C ALA A 138 -9.06 24.29 -11.14
N ARG A 139 -8.91 23.80 -9.90
CA ARG A 139 -9.67 24.30 -8.74
C ARG A 139 -9.35 25.75 -8.40
N GLN A 140 -8.08 26.14 -8.46
CA GLN A 140 -7.67 27.52 -8.20
C GLN A 140 -8.22 28.49 -9.25
N ARG A 141 -8.19 28.12 -10.53
CA ARG A 141 -8.76 28.93 -11.62
C ARG A 141 -10.25 29.21 -11.44
N LYS A 142 -11.04 28.23 -10.98
CA LYS A 142 -12.48 28.43 -10.68
C LYS A 142 -12.72 29.41 -9.52
N PHE A 143 -11.74 29.60 -8.62
CA PHE A 143 -11.84 30.55 -7.51
C PHE A 143 -11.48 32.00 -7.90
N PHE A 144 -10.77 32.19 -9.01
CA PHE A 144 -10.29 33.49 -9.49
C PHE A 144 -10.90 33.90 -10.84
N GLY A 145 -12.01 33.29 -11.26
CA GLY A 145 -12.55 33.41 -12.63
C GLY A 145 -14.08 33.53 -12.71
N GLU A 146 -14.64 34.52 -12.03
CA GLU A 146 -15.71 35.39 -12.55
C GLU A 146 -15.20 36.82 -12.31
N GLY A 147 -14.63 37.46 -13.34
CA GLY A 147 -14.12 38.82 -13.20
C GLY A 147 -13.01 39.22 -14.17
N GLU A 148 -13.10 38.82 -15.45
CA GLU A 148 -12.47 39.54 -16.56
C GLU A 148 -13.35 39.36 -17.80
N GLU A 149 -14.40 40.19 -17.89
CA GLU A 149 -14.91 40.86 -19.10
C GLU A 149 -15.62 42.15 -18.68
#